data_AF-A0A9Q3UXR8-F1
#
_entry.id   AF-A0A9Q3UXR8-F1
#
_cell.length_a   1.000
_cell.length_b   1.000
_cell.length_c   1.000
_cell.angle_alpha   90.00
_cell.angle_beta   90.00
_cell.angle_gamma   90.00
#
_symmetry.space_group_name_H-M   'P 1'
#
loop_
_entity.id
_entity.type
_entity.pdbx_description
1 polymer ?
#
loop_
_entity_poly.entity_id
_entity_poly.type
_entity_poly.pdbx_seq_one_letter_code
_entity_poly.pdbx_strand_id
1 'polypeptide(L)'
;MGSTRYDMDARFDRAKKAGYASKSASEIFTQNAKRKAHESMNPHGISFRESRDSAVHPNSVPIILGLDVTGSMGHIPYDLIKEGLPKLMGGIIQGGVPDPALLFLGIGDHECDSYPLQVGQFESGDEELDMWLTRT
;
A
#
# COMPACT_ATOMS: atom_id res chain seq x y z
N MET A 1 7.00 11.32 -8.98
CA MET A 1 6.70 10.25 -8.00
C MET A 1 7.09 10.79 -6.65
N GLY A 2 6.26 10.60 -5.62
CA GLY A 2 6.53 11.14 -4.27
C GLY A 2 6.63 12.68 -4.20
N SER A 3 5.66 13.40 -4.76
CA SER A 3 5.59 14.87 -4.68
C SER A 3 4.36 15.38 -3.93
N THR A 4 3.55 14.45 -3.42
CA THR A 4 2.31 14.66 -2.67
C THR A 4 2.58 14.34 -1.20
N ARG A 5 2.05 15.17 -0.30
CA ARG A 5 2.18 14.97 1.15
C ARG A 5 1.03 14.12 1.66
N TYR A 6 1.33 13.28 2.63
CA TYR A 6 0.31 12.49 3.30
C TYR A 6 -0.63 13.38 4.14
N ASP A 7 -1.91 13.40 3.78
CA ASP A 7 -2.97 14.06 4.55
C ASP A 7 -3.89 13.00 5.19
N MET A 8 -3.93 12.98 6.53
CA MET A 8 -4.73 12.02 7.29
C MET A 8 -6.24 12.25 7.14
N ASP A 9 -6.68 13.51 7.10
CA ASP A 9 -8.10 13.87 7.07
C ASP A 9 -8.67 13.64 5.66
N ALA A 10 -7.93 14.06 4.62
CA ALA A 10 -8.30 13.82 3.23
C ALA A 10 -8.43 12.31 2.93
N ARG A 11 -7.52 11.51 3.49
CA ARG A 11 -7.57 10.05 3.38
C ARG A 11 -8.77 9.45 4.08
N PHE A 12 -9.10 9.91 5.28
CA PHE A 12 -10.25 9.41 6.04
C PHE A 12 -11.56 9.65 5.28
N ASP A 13 -11.69 10.84 4.67
CA ASP A 13 -12.83 11.17 3.82
C ASP A 13 -12.91 10.30 2.56
N ARG A 14 -11.78 10.01 1.91
CA ARG A 14 -11.73 9.08 0.76
C ARG A 14 -12.12 7.66 1.15
N ALA A 15 -11.61 7.14 2.27
CA ALA A 15 -11.97 5.80 2.74
C ALA A 15 -13.47 5.67 3.03
N LYS A 16 -14.08 6.73 3.62
CA LYS A 16 -15.52 6.82 3.86
C LYS A 16 -16.30 6.88 2.55
N LYS A 17 -15.88 7.70 1.58
CA LYS A 17 -16.51 7.83 0.26
C LYS A 17 -16.40 6.55 -0.57
N ALA A 18 -15.28 5.82 -0.48
CA ALA A 18 -15.05 4.55 -1.17
C ALA A 18 -15.82 3.37 -0.57
N GLY A 19 -16.42 3.57 0.62
CA GLY A 19 -17.21 2.55 1.31
C GLY A 19 -16.35 1.42 1.86
N TYR A 20 -15.08 1.65 2.17
CA TYR A 20 -14.21 0.60 2.75
C TYR A 20 -14.78 0.06 4.07
N ALA A 21 -15.56 0.86 4.79
CA ALA A 21 -16.34 0.47 5.97
C ALA A 21 -17.30 -0.71 5.71
N SER A 22 -17.93 -0.76 4.53
CA SER A 22 -19.03 -1.70 4.23
C SER A 22 -18.67 -2.78 3.20
N LYS A 23 -17.57 -2.62 2.46
CA LYS A 23 -17.09 -3.62 1.50
C LYS A 23 -16.39 -4.77 2.20
N SER A 24 -16.48 -5.97 1.65
CA SER A 24 -15.70 -7.14 2.08
C SER A 24 -14.25 -7.06 1.59
N ALA A 25 -13.33 -7.78 2.25
CA ALA A 25 -11.92 -7.81 1.86
C ALA A 25 -11.72 -8.21 0.39
N SER A 26 -12.49 -9.20 -0.10
CA SER A 26 -12.45 -9.64 -1.49
C SER A 26 -12.94 -8.60 -2.50
N GLU A 27 -13.82 -7.68 -2.09
CA GLU A 27 -14.28 -6.55 -2.92
C GLU A 27 -13.29 -5.39 -2.95
N ILE A 28 -12.45 -5.27 -1.93
CA ILE A 28 -11.37 -4.27 -1.88
C ILE A 28 -10.14 -4.81 -2.64
N PHE A 29 -9.74 -6.05 -2.37
CA PHE A 29 -8.64 -6.76 -3.04
C PHE A 29 -9.15 -7.55 -4.24
N THR A 30 -9.70 -6.83 -5.23
CA THR A 30 -10.27 -7.45 -6.43
C THR A 30 -9.26 -8.30 -7.21
N GLN A 31 -7.96 -8.08 -7.02
CA GLN A 31 -6.87 -8.78 -7.71
C GLN A 31 -6.57 -10.15 -7.08
N ASN A 32 -6.61 -10.25 -5.75
CA ASN A 32 -6.58 -11.54 -5.06
C ASN A 32 -7.77 -12.41 -5.43
N ALA A 33 -8.98 -11.84 -5.51
CA ALA A 33 -10.16 -12.57 -5.97
C ALA A 33 -10.04 -13.08 -7.43
N LYS A 34 -9.32 -12.33 -8.28
CA LYS A 34 -9.05 -12.69 -9.68
C LYS A 34 -7.81 -13.59 -9.85
N ARG A 35 -7.09 -13.91 -8.77
CA ARG A 35 -5.81 -14.64 -8.78
C ARG A 35 -4.82 -14.07 -9.80
N LYS A 36 -4.78 -12.75 -9.93
CA LYS A 36 -3.94 -12.05 -10.90
C LYS A 36 -3.38 -10.78 -10.27
N ALA A 37 -2.06 -10.59 -10.35
CA ALA A 37 -1.48 -9.29 -9.96
C ALA A 37 -1.93 -8.20 -10.94
N HIS A 38 -2.17 -6.99 -10.43
CA HIS A 38 -2.33 -5.82 -11.29
C HIS A 38 -1.05 -5.59 -12.10
N GLU A 39 -1.17 -5.15 -13.36
CA GLU A 39 -0.01 -4.96 -14.25
C GLU A 39 1.04 -4.01 -13.66
N SER A 40 0.59 -2.96 -12.95
CA SER A 40 1.48 -1.99 -12.29
C SER A 40 2.21 -2.54 -11.05
N MET A 41 1.75 -3.69 -10.51
CA MET A 41 2.33 -4.35 -9.33
C MET A 41 3.06 -5.65 -9.68
N ASN A 42 3.07 -6.04 -10.96
CA ASN A 42 3.80 -7.21 -11.40
C ASN A 42 5.31 -6.92 -11.34
N PRO A 43 6.11 -7.66 -10.55
CA PRO A 43 7.55 -7.43 -10.47
C PRO A 43 8.31 -7.86 -11.74
N HIS A 44 7.66 -8.61 -12.64
CA HIS A 44 8.30 -9.10 -13.86
C HIS A 44 8.82 -7.95 -14.73
N GLY A 45 10.12 -7.96 -15.04
CA GLY A 45 10.77 -6.94 -15.86
C GLY A 45 11.16 -5.65 -15.11
N ILE A 46 10.89 -5.56 -13.80
CA ILE A 46 11.30 -4.42 -12.97
C ILE A 46 12.72 -4.65 -12.47
N SER A 47 13.65 -3.74 -12.83
CA SER A 47 15.05 -3.81 -12.39
C SER A 47 15.32 -3.09 -11.07
N PHE A 48 14.58 -2.01 -10.79
CA PHE A 48 14.72 -1.23 -9.57
C PHE A 48 13.42 -0.49 -9.23
N ARG A 49 13.18 -0.31 -7.94
CA ARG A 49 12.16 0.58 -7.35
C ARG A 49 12.91 1.59 -6.50
N GLU A 50 12.67 2.88 -6.71
CA GLU A 50 13.47 3.94 -6.09
C GLU A 50 12.64 4.85 -5.19
N SER A 51 13.21 5.15 -4.03
CA SER A 51 12.85 6.29 -3.20
C SER A 51 13.89 7.36 -3.45
N ARG A 52 13.46 8.55 -3.90
CA ARG A 52 14.35 9.66 -4.23
C ARG A 52 13.90 10.92 -3.52
N ASP A 53 14.87 11.76 -3.19
CA ASP A 53 14.59 13.09 -2.67
C ASP A 53 13.93 13.95 -3.76
N SER A 54 12.97 14.76 -3.35
CA SER A 54 12.27 15.70 -4.21
C SER A 54 12.23 17.08 -3.56
N ALA A 55 11.81 18.10 -4.32
CA ALA A 55 11.64 19.44 -3.75
C ALA A 55 10.61 19.47 -2.61
N VAL A 56 9.67 18.52 -2.59
CA VAL A 56 8.63 18.39 -1.55
C VAL A 56 9.11 17.53 -0.38
N HIS A 57 9.97 16.55 -0.66
CA HIS A 57 10.52 15.58 0.28
C HIS A 57 12.05 15.52 0.18
N PRO A 58 12.77 16.46 0.81
CA PRO A 58 14.22 16.59 0.66
C PRO A 58 15.04 15.53 1.42
N ASN A 59 14.44 14.79 2.36
CA ASN A 59 15.13 13.74 3.14
C ASN A 59 14.34 12.43 3.10
N SER A 60 14.11 11.89 1.90
CA SER A 60 13.24 10.73 1.67
C SER A 60 13.75 9.48 2.40
N VAL A 61 12.92 8.92 3.28
CA VAL A 61 13.21 7.70 4.04
C VAL A 61 12.41 6.54 3.44
N PRO A 62 13.04 5.55 2.78
CA PRO A 62 12.34 4.40 2.22
C PRO A 62 11.85 3.45 3.31
N ILE A 63 10.57 3.10 3.26
CA ILE A 63 9.92 2.15 4.15
C ILE A 63 9.20 1.12 3.28
N ILE A 64 9.39 -0.16 3.58
CA ILE A 64 8.72 -1.26 2.88
C ILE A 64 7.76 -1.92 3.86
N LEU A 65 6.49 -2.03 3.46
CA LEU A 65 5.46 -2.74 4.20
C LEU A 65 5.04 -4.00 3.43
N GLY A 66 5.48 -5.15 3.94
CA GLY A 66 5.07 -6.46 3.43
C GLY A 66 3.84 -6.98 4.14
N LEU A 67 2.79 -7.23 3.36
CA LEU A 67 1.53 -7.81 3.80
C LEU A 67 1.51 -9.27 3.44
N ASP A 68 1.36 -10.12 4.44
CA ASP A 68 1.01 -11.52 4.24
C ASP A 68 -0.44 -11.58 3.72
N VAL A 69 -0.59 -11.99 2.47
CA VAL A 69 -1.89 -12.12 1.78
C VAL A 69 -2.30 -13.58 1.61
N THR A 70 -1.71 -14.50 2.37
CA THR A 70 -2.14 -15.91 2.39
C THR A 70 -3.59 -16.04 2.86
N GLY A 71 -4.27 -17.11 2.43
CA GLY A 71 -5.71 -17.28 2.67
C GLY A 71 -6.13 -17.29 4.15
N SER A 72 -5.23 -17.59 5.09
CA SER A 72 -5.48 -17.53 6.53
C SER A 72 -5.45 -16.10 7.10
N MET A 73 -4.71 -15.19 6.44
CA MET A 73 -4.50 -13.82 6.89
C MET A 73 -5.45 -12.80 6.24
N GLY A 74 -6.42 -13.23 5.42
CA GLY A 74 -7.27 -12.33 4.61
C GLY A 74 -8.07 -11.24 5.36
N HIS A 75 -8.19 -11.31 6.69
CA HIS A 75 -8.80 -10.26 7.52
C HIS A 75 -7.81 -9.15 7.92
N ILE A 76 -6.50 -9.43 7.99
CA ILE A 76 -5.49 -8.45 8.43
C ILE A 76 -5.27 -7.34 7.38
N PRO A 77 -5.14 -7.63 6.07
CA PRO A 77 -5.06 -6.58 5.05
C PRO A 77 -6.29 -5.66 5.06
N TYR A 78 -7.45 -6.19 5.43
CA TYR A 78 -8.70 -5.44 5.55
C TYR A 78 -8.67 -4.45 6.71
N ASP A 79 -8.29 -4.90 7.90
CA ASP A 79 -8.19 -4.05 9.09
C ASP A 79 -7.08 -3.01 8.93
N LEU A 80 -6.00 -3.38 8.25
CA LEU A 80 -4.92 -2.46 7.90
C LEU A 80 -5.40 -1.35 6.95
N ILE A 81 -6.18 -1.68 5.90
CA ILE A 81 -6.80 -0.66 5.03
C ILE A 81 -7.76 0.21 5.82
N LYS A 82 -8.62 -0.35 6.65
CA LYS A 82 -9.63 0.47 7.34
C LYS A 82 -9.00 1.45 8.30
N GLU A 83 -8.18 0.95 9.21
CA GLU A 83 -7.74 1.72 10.37
C GLU A 83 -6.23 1.69 10.59
N GLY A 84 -5.54 0.64 10.15
CA GLY A 84 -4.12 0.46 10.45
C GLY A 84 -3.22 1.43 9.70
N LEU A 85 -3.49 1.72 8.42
CA LEU A 85 -2.62 2.55 7.59
C LEU A 85 -2.51 4.01 8.07
N PRO A 86 -3.60 4.71 8.43
CA PRO A 86 -3.50 6.06 8.99
C PRO A 86 -2.74 6.09 10.31
N LYS A 87 -2.96 5.08 11.18
CA LYS A 87 -2.27 4.97 12.47
C LYS A 87 -0.78 4.70 12.26
N LEU A 88 -0.42 3.85 11.29
CA LEU A 88 0.96 3.53 10.93
C LEU A 88 1.69 4.75 10.35
N MET A 89 1.11 5.40 9.34
CA MET A 89 1.71 6.61 8.74
C MET A 89 1.79 7.76 9.74
N GLY A 90 0.72 7.98 10.51
CA GLY A 90 0.70 8.97 11.59
C GLY A 90 1.77 8.68 12.64
N GLY A 91 1.96 7.42 13.03
CA GLY A 91 3.00 7.00 13.97
C GLY A 91 4.42 7.20 13.44
N ILE A 92 4.66 6.90 12.15
CA ILE A 92 5.96 7.10 11.49
C ILE A 92 6.31 8.60 11.46
N ILE A 93 5.35 9.44 11.05
CA ILE A 93 5.54 10.90 10.98
C ILE A 93 5.74 11.49 12.39
N GLN A 94 4.90 11.11 13.36
CA GLN A 94 5.02 11.56 14.75
C GLN A 94 6.31 11.05 15.42
N GLY A 95 6.82 9.90 15.01
CA GLY A 95 8.10 9.33 15.44
C GLY A 95 9.32 10.12 14.96
N GLY A 96 9.13 11.18 14.16
CA GLY A 96 10.19 12.05 13.69
C GLY A 96 10.87 11.59 12.40
N VAL A 97 10.24 10.68 11.65
CA VAL A 97 10.72 10.34 10.30
C VAL A 97 10.38 11.51 9.37
N PRO A 98 11.39 12.17 8.75
CA PRO A 98 11.19 13.46 8.09
C PRO A 98 10.30 13.36 6.85
N ASP A 99 10.67 12.51 5.89
CA ASP A 99 9.95 12.35 4.62
C ASP A 99 9.77 10.86 4.31
N PRO A 100 8.84 10.16 4.97
CA PRO A 100 8.64 8.74 4.71
C PRO A 100 8.10 8.50 3.29
N ALA A 101 8.72 7.56 2.58
CA ALA A 101 8.25 7.02 1.32
C ALA A 101 7.94 5.54 1.53
N LEU A 102 6.66 5.17 1.43
CA LEU A 102 6.18 3.83 1.73
C LEU A 102 5.95 3.04 0.43
N LEU A 103 6.43 1.80 0.40
CA LEU A 103 6.17 0.83 -0.66
C LEU A 103 5.41 -0.36 -0.08
N PHE A 104 4.33 -0.77 -0.75
CA PHE A 104 3.57 -1.97 -0.39
C PHE A 104 4.07 -3.20 -1.14
N LEU A 105 4.24 -4.29 -0.40
CA LEU A 105 4.43 -5.63 -0.94
C LEU A 105 3.27 -6.52 -0.50
N GLY A 106 2.69 -7.26 -1.44
CA GLY A 106 1.83 -8.40 -1.12
C GLY A 106 2.65 -9.68 -1.25
N ILE A 107 2.69 -10.47 -0.18
CA ILE A 107 3.44 -11.73 -0.10
C ILE A 107 2.42 -12.85 0.12
N GLY A 108 2.21 -13.65 -0.93
CA GLY A 108 1.36 -14.82 -0.91
C GLY A 108 2.15 -16.12 -0.88
N ASP A 109 1.47 -17.23 -1.13
CA ASP A 109 2.06 -18.56 -1.16
C ASP A 109 2.52 -18.94 -2.57
N HIS A 110 3.80 -19.28 -2.73
CA HIS A 110 4.37 -19.69 -4.01
C HIS A 110 3.86 -21.05 -4.54
N GLU A 111 3.34 -21.94 -3.69
CA GLU A 111 2.85 -23.25 -4.12
C GLU A 111 1.42 -23.18 -4.65
N CYS A 112 0.61 -22.30 -4.04
CA CYS A 112 -0.82 -22.20 -4.31
C CYS A 112 -1.20 -21.01 -5.19
N ASP A 113 -0.44 -19.90 -5.12
CA ASP A 113 -0.77 -18.65 -5.82
C ASP A 113 -0.02 -18.52 -7.14
N SER A 114 -0.75 -18.11 -8.19
CA SER A 114 -0.15 -17.81 -9.49
C SER A 114 0.65 -16.50 -9.51
N TYR A 115 0.44 -15.64 -8.51
CA TYR A 115 1.13 -14.35 -8.35
C TYR A 115 1.50 -14.15 -6.89
N PRO A 116 2.51 -14.88 -6.37
CA PRO A 116 2.85 -14.89 -4.94
C PRO A 116 3.55 -13.62 -4.46
N LEU A 117 3.93 -12.72 -5.39
CA LEU A 117 4.59 -11.47 -5.06
C LEU A 117 3.97 -10.33 -5.87
N GLN A 118 3.42 -9.33 -5.19
CA GLN A 118 3.03 -8.05 -5.78
C GLN A 118 3.86 -6.92 -5.20
N VAL A 119 4.38 -6.04 -6.05
CA VAL A 119 5.33 -4.98 -5.65
C VAL A 119 4.85 -3.63 -6.14
N GLY A 120 4.49 -2.75 -5.21
CA GLY A 120 4.14 -1.36 -5.50
C GLY A 120 5.35 -0.47 -5.80
N GLN A 121 5.14 0.85 -5.77
CA GLN A 121 6.18 1.86 -5.85
C GLN A 121 6.32 2.57 -4.49
N PHE A 122 7.47 3.21 -4.24
CA PHE A 122 7.63 4.13 -3.11
C PHE A 122 6.80 5.39 -3.34
N GLU A 123 5.90 5.69 -2.40
CA GLU A 123 5.05 6.87 -2.45
C GLU A 123 5.00 7.57 -1.08
N SER A 124 4.87 8.89 -1.11
CA SER A 124 4.76 9.74 0.09
C SER A 124 3.37 10.33 0.27
N GLY A 125 2.51 10.24 -0.75
CA GLY A 125 1.16 10.77 -0.76
C GLY A 125 0.09 9.75 -0.39
N ASP A 126 -1.00 10.23 0.19
CA ASP A 126 -2.12 9.43 0.67
C ASP A 126 -3.01 8.86 -0.46
N GLU A 127 -3.05 9.50 -1.63
CA GLU A 127 -3.81 9.00 -2.78
C GLU A 127 -3.11 7.81 -3.45
N GLU A 128 -1.80 7.94 -3.66
CA GLU A 128 -1.00 6.92 -4.30
C GLU A 128 -0.87 5.69 -3.39
N LEU A 129 -0.73 5.89 -2.08
CA LEU A 129 -0.71 4.78 -1.13
C LEU A 129 -2.03 4.00 -1.10
N ASP A 130 -3.19 4.67 -1.14
CA ASP A 130 -4.49 4.00 -1.20
C ASP A 130 -4.70 3.25 -2.53
N MET A 131 -4.19 3.83 -3.63
CA MET A 131 -4.21 3.19 -4.95
C MET A 131 -3.41 1.89 -4.97
N TRP A 132 -2.19 1.87 -4.40
CA TRP A 132 -1.39 0.65 -4.37
C TRP A 132 -2.03 -0.42 -3.50
N LEU A 133 -2.56 -0.03 -2.36
CA LEU A 133 -3.15 -0.96 -1.41
C LEU A 133 -4.42 -1.64 -1.94
N THR A 134 -5.25 -0.93 -2.71
CA THR A 134 -6.43 -1.50 -3.40
C THR A 134 -6.10 -2.37 -4.62
N ARG A 135 -4.85 -2.33 -5.10
CA ARG A 135 -4.38 -3.13 -6.25
C ARG A 135 -3.64 -4.41 -5.85
N THR A 136 -3.32 -4.56 -4.57
CA THR A 136 -2.78 -5.78 -3.95
C THR A 136 -3.82 -6.90 -3.93
#